data_AF-A0A8B5WEB4-F1
#
_entry.id   AF-A0A8B5WEB4-F1
#
_cell.length_a   1.000
_cell.length_b   1.000
_cell.length_c   1.000
_cell.angle_alpha   90.00
_cell.angle_beta   90.00
_cell.angle_gamma   90.00
#
_symmetry.space_group_name_H-M   'P 1'
#
loop_
_entity.id
_entity.type
_entity.pdbx_description
1 polymer ?
#
loop_
_entity_poly.entity_id
_entity_poly.type
_entity_poly.pdbx_seq_one_letter_code
_entity_poly.pdbx_strand_id
1 'polypeptide(L)'
;MLLVASLGAQAQDLELKRGGLVAGGGLGSGGGGLTLSGALGQWESTEIGALSGTSIVMSGGFWVVAGEPVEPFPDEPSAVVSLETDPDLSCPGFYVLRTHAGPGSEAGRFGAELNLTGSGRRTLQGGLNFGGRATNSVRGFSAFNIANSANEQQEVNIEVTVGAPGQLSLERRSGGNVVATPIDTTVPSGSSQHTAVVDPGFYVVAFTPETSESTSYLVSALTSYVDRSGGGFQGGVVVGGFHDPERASGSSESTGFAGFCIAEDRNVVVEVLSRPTYGSSGSTSMAFSLSRGGEVVYDSRD
;
A
#
# COMPACT_ATOMS: atom_id res chain seq x y z
N MET A 1 30.23 -20.25 -62.82
CA MET A 1 31.33 -20.23 -61.84
C MET A 1 30.97 -19.17 -60.82
N LEU A 2 30.46 -19.60 -59.67
CA LEU A 2 29.88 -18.77 -58.62
C LEU A 2 30.98 -18.48 -57.59
N LEU A 3 31.34 -17.21 -57.37
CA LEU A 3 32.28 -16.80 -56.34
C LEU A 3 31.50 -16.02 -55.27
N VAL A 4 31.44 -16.57 -54.06
CA VAL A 4 30.86 -15.91 -52.87
C VAL A 4 32.01 -15.22 -52.14
N ALA A 5 31.89 -13.90 -51.92
CA ALA A 5 32.78 -13.12 -51.07
C ALA A 5 32.03 -12.80 -49.76
N SER A 6 32.57 -13.27 -48.63
CA SER A 6 32.09 -12.95 -47.28
C SER A 6 32.76 -11.66 -46.78
N LEU A 7 31.92 -10.70 -46.37
CA LEU A 7 32.29 -9.44 -45.74
C LEU A 7 32.87 -9.66 -44.33
N GLY A 8 33.90 -8.87 -43.99
CA GLY A 8 34.57 -8.91 -42.69
C GLY A 8 33.73 -8.32 -41.56
N ALA A 9 33.81 -8.95 -40.39
CA ALA A 9 33.30 -8.40 -39.13
C ALA A 9 34.39 -7.57 -38.45
N GLN A 10 34.11 -6.30 -38.22
CA GLN A 10 34.96 -5.44 -37.37
C GLN A 10 34.70 -5.76 -35.90
N ALA A 11 35.76 -6.00 -35.13
CA ALA A 11 35.70 -6.07 -33.68
C ALA A 11 35.41 -4.65 -33.15
N GLN A 12 34.30 -4.49 -32.44
CA GLN A 12 34.03 -3.27 -31.68
C GLN A 12 34.64 -3.44 -30.29
N ASP A 13 35.46 -2.48 -29.87
CA ASP A 13 35.94 -2.33 -28.50
C ASP A 13 34.74 -2.13 -27.56
N LEU A 14 34.50 -3.10 -26.68
CA LEU A 14 33.52 -2.96 -25.60
C LEU A 14 34.18 -2.23 -24.42
N GLU A 15 33.99 -0.92 -24.33
CA GLU A 15 34.43 -0.14 -23.17
C GLU A 15 33.44 -0.34 -22.00
N LEU A 16 33.83 -1.15 -21.00
CA LEU A 16 33.08 -1.35 -19.76
C LEU A 16 33.17 -0.09 -18.86
N LYS A 17 32.23 0.84 -19.03
CA LYS A 17 32.10 2.01 -18.14
C LYS A 17 31.33 1.64 -16.87
N ARG A 18 32.10 1.19 -15.86
CA ARG A 18 31.73 0.96 -14.44
C ARG A 18 30.75 -0.19 -14.16
N GLY A 19 31.26 -1.25 -13.54
CA GLY A 19 30.50 -2.19 -12.70
C GLY A 19 31.09 -2.20 -11.30
N GLY A 20 30.25 -2.01 -10.28
CA GLY A 20 30.65 -2.09 -8.87
C GLY A 20 30.52 -3.52 -8.37
N LEU A 21 31.62 -4.11 -7.90
CA LEU A 21 31.61 -5.36 -7.14
C LEU A 21 31.39 -5.03 -5.66
N VAL A 22 30.33 -5.58 -5.07
CA VAL A 22 30.13 -5.55 -3.62
C VAL A 22 30.90 -6.74 -3.02
N ALA A 23 31.69 -6.44 -1.99
CA ALA A 23 32.49 -7.32 -1.14
C ALA A 23 33.87 -7.79 -1.68
N GLY A 24 34.90 -6.99 -1.39
CA GLY A 24 36.14 -7.49 -0.79
C GLY A 24 37.22 -8.14 -1.66
N GLY A 25 37.17 -8.05 -2.99
CA GLY A 25 38.21 -8.57 -3.88
C GLY A 25 38.92 -7.47 -4.69
N GLY A 26 40.24 -7.53 -4.77
CA GLY A 26 41.03 -6.63 -5.61
C GLY A 26 41.19 -7.17 -7.04
N LEU A 27 41.08 -6.28 -8.04
CA LEU A 27 41.35 -6.59 -9.44
C LEU A 27 42.72 -6.04 -9.84
N GLY A 28 43.63 -6.92 -10.26
CA GLY A 28 44.94 -6.56 -10.79
C GLY A 28 45.12 -7.10 -12.21
N SER A 29 45.58 -6.24 -13.13
CA SER A 29 45.94 -6.61 -14.50
C SER A 29 47.45 -6.45 -14.65
N GLY A 30 48.17 -7.57 -14.83
CA GLY A 30 49.58 -7.61 -15.19
C GLY A 30 49.76 -8.43 -16.46
N GLY A 31 50.56 -7.92 -17.40
CA GLY A 31 50.75 -8.42 -18.77
C GLY A 31 50.42 -9.89 -19.01
N GLY A 32 49.25 -10.13 -19.60
CA GLY A 32 48.83 -11.42 -20.16
C GLY A 32 47.90 -12.29 -19.30
N GLY A 33 47.55 -11.88 -18.07
CA GLY A 33 46.62 -12.66 -17.24
C GLY A 33 45.82 -11.80 -16.24
N LEU A 34 44.57 -12.19 -16.02
CA LEU A 34 43.72 -11.66 -14.94
C LEU A 34 43.85 -12.57 -13.72
N THR A 35 44.30 -12.02 -12.60
CA THR A 35 44.36 -12.73 -11.32
C THR A 35 43.23 -12.20 -10.42
N LEU A 36 42.27 -13.06 -10.08
CA LEU A 36 41.29 -12.80 -9.02
C LEU A 36 41.77 -13.47 -7.73
N SER A 37 41.84 -12.70 -6.65
CA SER A 37 42.09 -13.22 -5.30
C SER A 37 41.02 -12.71 -4.34
N GLY A 38 40.35 -13.65 -3.68
CA GLY A 38 39.31 -13.42 -2.68
C GLY A 38 38.93 -14.74 -2.00
N ALA A 39 38.49 -14.68 -0.74
CA ALA A 39 38.06 -15.85 0.00
C ALA A 39 36.66 -16.27 -0.46
N LEU A 40 36.53 -17.45 -1.08
CA LEU A 40 35.25 -18.06 -1.41
C LEU A 40 35.14 -19.41 -0.70
N GLY A 41 34.09 -19.55 0.10
CA GLY A 41 33.65 -20.82 0.67
C GLY A 41 33.28 -21.81 -0.43
N GLN A 42 33.78 -23.03 -0.26
CA GLN A 42 33.29 -24.31 -0.74
C GLN A 42 32.90 -24.40 -2.23
N TRP A 43 33.85 -24.85 -3.04
CA TRP A 43 33.57 -25.52 -4.30
C TRP A 43 33.77 -27.02 -4.11
N GLU A 44 32.73 -27.83 -4.28
CA GLU A 44 32.86 -29.27 -4.50
C GLU A 44 32.85 -29.53 -6.01
N SER A 45 33.99 -29.94 -6.57
CA SER A 45 34.02 -30.51 -7.92
C SER A 45 33.99 -32.03 -7.83
N THR A 46 32.94 -32.65 -8.37
CA THR A 46 32.95 -34.09 -8.67
C THR A 46 33.64 -34.28 -10.02
N GLU A 47 34.75 -35.02 -10.01
CA GLU A 47 35.65 -35.38 -11.12
C GLU A 47 36.78 -34.39 -11.49
N ILE A 48 37.99 -34.72 -11.04
CA ILE A 48 39.26 -34.24 -11.59
C ILE A 48 39.72 -35.27 -12.64
N GLY A 49 39.60 -34.92 -13.93
CA GLY A 49 40.23 -35.65 -15.03
C GLY A 49 41.71 -35.25 -15.18
N ALA A 50 42.58 -36.23 -15.41
CA ALA A 50 44.05 -36.10 -15.36
C ALA A 50 44.65 -34.99 -16.26
N LEU A 51 45.73 -34.40 -15.75
CA LEU A 51 46.48 -33.27 -16.31
C LEU A 51 47.48 -33.71 -17.41
N SER A 52 47.42 -33.08 -18.60
CA SER A 52 48.59 -32.88 -19.46
C SER A 52 48.39 -31.68 -20.41
N GLY A 53 49.30 -30.69 -20.38
CA GLY A 53 49.37 -29.60 -21.35
C GLY A 53 49.40 -28.20 -20.73
N THR A 54 50.33 -27.34 -21.18
CA THR A 54 50.68 -26.02 -20.62
C THR A 54 49.70 -24.89 -20.92
N SER A 55 48.40 -25.16 -20.96
CA SER A 55 47.38 -24.11 -20.99
C SER A 55 46.10 -24.59 -20.34
N ILE A 56 45.70 -23.94 -19.26
CA ILE A 56 44.34 -24.06 -18.75
C ILE A 56 43.47 -23.17 -19.64
N VAL A 57 42.83 -23.76 -20.65
CA VAL A 57 41.64 -23.14 -21.24
C VAL A 57 40.49 -23.54 -20.33
N MET A 58 40.17 -22.70 -19.35
CA MET A 58 38.87 -22.80 -18.71
C MET A 58 37.86 -22.30 -19.75
N SER A 59 37.26 -23.21 -20.52
CA SER A 59 35.99 -22.92 -21.20
C SER A 59 34.87 -22.92 -20.15
N GLY A 60 34.98 -22.01 -19.18
CA GLY A 60 33.86 -21.66 -18.32
C GLY A 60 32.97 -20.76 -19.15
N GLY A 61 31.84 -21.28 -19.60
CA GLY A 61 30.76 -20.43 -20.07
C GLY A 61 30.52 -19.38 -18.99
N PHE A 62 30.63 -18.11 -19.36
CA PHE A 62 30.19 -17.01 -18.52
C PHE A 62 28.68 -17.11 -18.42
N TRP A 63 28.21 -17.92 -17.48
CA TRP A 63 26.83 -17.88 -17.05
C TRP A 63 26.71 -16.63 -16.19
N VAL A 64 26.33 -15.52 -16.81
CA VAL A 64 25.51 -14.57 -16.05
C VAL A 64 24.26 -15.36 -15.74
N VAL A 65 24.15 -15.87 -14.51
CA VAL A 65 22.82 -16.00 -13.95
C VAL A 65 22.35 -14.56 -13.87
N ALA A 66 21.69 -14.10 -14.94
CA ALA A 66 20.80 -12.99 -14.81
C ALA A 66 19.81 -13.53 -13.79
N GLY A 67 20.00 -13.19 -12.51
CA GLY A 67 18.96 -13.37 -11.53
C GLY A 67 17.71 -12.81 -12.20
N GLU A 68 16.64 -13.59 -12.21
CA GLU A 68 15.39 -13.10 -12.74
C GLU A 68 15.17 -11.71 -12.16
N PRO A 69 14.80 -10.71 -12.98
CA PRO A 69 14.55 -9.38 -12.45
C PRO A 69 13.64 -9.56 -11.25
N VAL A 70 14.14 -9.18 -10.07
CA VAL A 70 13.30 -9.15 -8.87
C VAL A 70 12.22 -8.15 -9.22
N GLU A 71 11.02 -8.64 -9.53
CA GLU A 71 9.88 -7.78 -9.83
C GLU A 71 9.78 -6.78 -8.67
N PRO A 72 9.81 -5.47 -8.96
CA PRO A 72 9.71 -4.48 -7.91
C PRO A 72 8.39 -4.73 -7.16
N PHE A 73 8.44 -4.63 -5.83
CA PHE A 73 7.25 -4.77 -5.03
C PHE A 73 6.20 -3.74 -5.50
N PRO A 74 4.92 -4.12 -5.69
CA PRO A 74 3.96 -3.25 -6.32
C PRO A 74 3.73 -1.96 -5.53
N ASP A 75 3.66 -0.82 -6.22
CA ASP A 75 3.26 0.45 -5.61
C ASP A 75 1.76 0.47 -5.27
N GLU A 76 0.95 -0.20 -6.09
CA GLU A 76 -0.52 -0.20 -6.02
C GLU A 76 -1.06 -1.64 -6.08
N PRO A 77 -0.86 -2.46 -5.03
CA PRO A 77 -1.43 -3.80 -4.98
C PRO A 77 -2.97 -3.75 -4.98
N SER A 78 -3.59 -4.75 -5.62
CA SER A 78 -5.03 -4.94 -5.64
C SER A 78 -5.39 -6.42 -5.53
N ALA A 79 -6.52 -6.74 -4.91
CA ALA A 79 -7.04 -8.11 -4.88
C ALA A 79 -8.56 -8.18 -4.79
N VAL A 80 -9.12 -9.32 -5.22
CA VAL A 80 -10.49 -9.72 -4.90
C VAL A 80 -10.42 -10.74 -3.77
N VAL A 81 -11.08 -10.45 -2.65
CA VAL A 81 -11.03 -11.28 -1.45
C VAL A 81 -12.44 -11.70 -1.05
N SER A 82 -12.65 -12.99 -0.81
CA SER A 82 -13.91 -13.51 -0.26
C SER A 82 -13.92 -13.32 1.25
N LEU A 83 -14.90 -12.59 1.76
CA LEU A 83 -15.12 -12.34 3.18
C LEU A 83 -16.35 -13.11 3.65
N GLU A 84 -16.17 -13.87 4.71
CA GLU A 84 -17.22 -14.67 5.35
C GLU A 84 -17.78 -13.94 6.58
N THR A 85 -18.97 -14.34 7.00
CA THR A 85 -19.69 -13.81 8.15
C THR A 85 -20.07 -14.91 9.13
N ASP A 86 -20.25 -14.53 10.39
CA ASP A 86 -20.81 -15.35 11.45
C ASP A 86 -22.09 -14.67 11.95
N PRO A 87 -23.28 -15.19 11.62
CA PRO A 87 -24.55 -14.54 11.94
C PRO A 87 -24.83 -14.47 13.45
N ASP A 88 -24.09 -15.22 14.28
CA ASP A 88 -24.27 -15.23 15.74
C ASP A 88 -23.56 -14.04 16.42
N LEU A 89 -22.73 -13.30 15.68
CA LEU A 89 -22.02 -12.11 16.19
C LEU A 89 -22.84 -10.83 15.98
N SER A 90 -22.69 -9.87 16.91
CA SER A 90 -23.30 -8.53 16.79
C SER A 90 -22.80 -7.73 15.58
N CYS A 91 -21.58 -8.03 15.13
CA CYS A 91 -21.02 -7.62 13.85
C CYS A 91 -20.63 -8.89 13.10
N PRO A 92 -21.47 -9.40 12.17
CA PRO A 92 -21.29 -10.72 11.58
C PRO A 92 -19.95 -10.92 10.88
N GLY A 93 -19.44 -9.90 10.18
CA GLY A 93 -18.10 -9.92 9.62
C GLY A 93 -17.33 -8.67 9.98
N PHE A 94 -16.72 -8.64 11.17
CA PHE A 94 -15.78 -7.57 11.54
C PHE A 94 -14.43 -7.81 10.86
N TYR A 95 -14.02 -6.86 10.03
CA TYR A 95 -12.74 -6.90 9.34
C TYR A 95 -11.97 -5.61 9.56
N VAL A 96 -10.64 -5.72 9.55
CA VAL A 96 -9.71 -4.59 9.53
C VAL A 96 -8.81 -4.71 8.32
N LEU A 97 -8.96 -3.77 7.39
CA LEU A 97 -7.99 -3.50 6.33
C LEU A 97 -6.83 -2.70 6.93
N ARG A 98 -5.59 -3.11 6.65
CA ARG A 98 -4.38 -2.37 7.01
C ARG A 98 -3.49 -2.21 5.80
N THR A 99 -2.81 -1.06 5.70
CA THR A 99 -1.76 -0.82 4.71
C THR A 99 -0.40 -0.83 5.39
N HIS A 100 0.61 -1.37 4.71
CA HIS A 100 1.93 -1.61 5.24
C HIS A 100 3.01 -1.16 4.26
N ALA A 101 4.22 -0.94 4.77
CA ALA A 101 5.40 -0.82 3.94
C ALA A 101 5.79 -2.20 3.38
N GLY A 102 6.02 -2.27 2.08
CA GLY A 102 6.72 -3.37 1.43
C GLY A 102 8.24 -3.14 1.38
N PRO A 103 9.01 -4.12 0.87
CA PRO A 103 10.44 -3.97 0.68
C PRO A 103 10.81 -2.74 -0.17
N GLY A 104 11.70 -1.90 0.34
CA GLY A 104 12.17 -0.70 -0.36
C GLY A 104 11.16 0.45 -0.43
N SER A 105 10.13 0.45 0.43
CA SER A 105 9.12 1.51 0.46
C SER A 105 9.68 2.91 0.72
N GLU A 106 9.18 3.90 -0.02
CA GLU A 106 9.41 5.33 0.16
C GLU A 106 8.17 6.05 0.71
N ALA A 107 8.40 7.06 1.54
CA ALA A 107 7.34 7.90 2.09
C ALA A 107 6.58 8.69 1.01
N GLY A 108 5.29 8.93 1.22
CA GLY A 108 4.46 9.67 0.26
C GLY A 108 2.96 9.57 0.53
N ARG A 109 2.14 10.04 -0.40
CA ARG A 109 0.68 9.89 -0.35
C ARG A 109 0.29 8.44 -0.61
N PHE A 110 -0.69 7.96 0.16
CA PHE A 110 -1.36 6.71 -0.14
C PHE A 110 -2.87 6.85 0.05
N GLY A 111 -3.61 5.96 -0.61
CA GLY A 111 -5.02 5.68 -0.37
C GLY A 111 -5.23 4.18 -0.38
N ALA A 112 -6.27 3.72 0.29
CA ALA A 112 -6.72 2.35 0.24
C ALA A 112 -8.24 2.34 0.17
N GLU A 113 -8.77 1.60 -0.79
CA GLU A 113 -10.18 1.44 -1.04
C GLU A 113 -10.56 -0.02 -0.84
N LEU A 114 -11.65 -0.25 -0.13
CA LEU A 114 -12.31 -1.54 -0.10
C LEU A 114 -13.73 -1.36 -0.58
N ASN A 115 -14.03 -1.96 -1.73
CA ASN A 115 -15.30 -1.84 -2.40
C ASN A 115 -16.12 -3.12 -2.24
N LEU A 116 -17.35 -2.96 -1.75
CA LEU A 116 -18.31 -4.05 -1.66
C LEU A 116 -18.90 -4.34 -3.05
N THR A 117 -18.52 -5.47 -3.64
CA THR A 117 -18.95 -5.89 -4.98
C THR A 117 -20.10 -6.90 -4.94
N GLY A 118 -20.65 -7.23 -6.12
CA GLY A 118 -21.72 -8.22 -6.30
C GLY A 118 -23.14 -7.71 -6.02
N SER A 119 -24.11 -8.61 -6.19
CA SER A 119 -25.51 -8.39 -5.82
C SER A 119 -25.71 -8.72 -4.34
N GLY A 120 -26.23 -7.78 -3.55
CA GLY A 120 -26.43 -7.98 -2.11
C GLY A 120 -26.60 -6.66 -1.36
N ARG A 121 -26.80 -6.72 -0.05
CA ARG A 121 -26.85 -5.53 0.81
C ARG A 121 -25.48 -4.89 0.84
N ARG A 122 -25.33 -3.71 0.24
CA ARG A 122 -24.06 -2.94 0.29
C ARG A 122 -23.93 -2.09 1.55
N THR A 123 -24.84 -2.26 2.52
CA THR A 123 -24.83 -1.56 3.80
C THR A 123 -23.83 -2.20 4.75
N LEU A 124 -22.95 -1.39 5.31
CA LEU A 124 -22.06 -1.74 6.40
C LEU A 124 -22.85 -1.66 7.72
N GLN A 125 -22.63 -2.63 8.62
CA GLN A 125 -23.30 -2.62 9.92
C GLN A 125 -22.50 -1.79 10.94
N GLY A 126 -23.19 -1.10 11.84
CA GLY A 126 -22.53 -0.33 12.89
C GLY A 126 -21.72 0.87 12.38
N GLY A 127 -20.65 1.19 13.12
CA GLY A 127 -19.76 2.32 12.83
C GLY A 127 -18.57 1.94 11.96
N LEU A 128 -17.89 2.96 11.45
CA LEU A 128 -16.62 2.82 10.74
C LEU A 128 -15.50 3.37 11.62
N ASN A 129 -14.38 2.67 11.65
CA ASN A 129 -13.18 3.15 12.31
C ASN A 129 -12.08 3.27 11.27
N PHE A 130 -11.40 4.39 11.26
CA PHE A 130 -10.31 4.65 10.35
C PHE A 130 -9.15 5.24 11.13
N GLY A 131 -7.97 5.12 10.55
CA GLY A 131 -6.87 5.92 11.03
C GLY A 131 -5.66 5.74 10.15
N GLY A 132 -4.65 6.51 10.47
CA GLY A 132 -3.41 6.52 9.73
C GLY A 132 -2.58 7.70 10.15
N ARG A 133 -1.80 8.21 9.20
CA ARG A 133 -0.87 9.31 9.43
C ARG A 133 -1.11 10.47 8.48
N ALA A 134 -0.76 11.67 8.93
CA ALA A 134 -0.92 12.91 8.19
C ALA A 134 0.25 13.86 8.46
N THR A 135 0.48 14.79 7.54
CA THR A 135 1.35 15.96 7.68
C THR A 135 0.60 17.20 7.21
N ASN A 136 1.11 18.39 7.47
CA ASN A 136 0.51 19.64 6.97
C ASN A 136 0.48 19.74 5.43
N SER A 137 1.24 18.90 4.72
CA SER A 137 1.24 18.82 3.25
C SER A 137 0.40 17.66 2.71
N VAL A 138 0.15 16.63 3.53
CA VAL A 138 -0.63 15.44 3.18
C VAL A 138 -1.67 15.20 4.26
N ARG A 139 -2.90 15.69 4.02
CA ARG A 139 -4.04 15.46 4.91
C ARG A 139 -4.34 13.96 5.05
N GLY A 140 -4.63 13.53 6.26
CA GLY A 140 -5.26 12.25 6.51
C GLY A 140 -6.72 12.32 6.10
N PHE A 141 -7.27 11.24 5.55
CA PHE A 141 -8.66 11.21 5.15
C PHE A 141 -9.29 9.84 5.32
N SER A 142 -10.61 9.87 5.44
CA SER A 142 -11.48 8.71 5.49
C SER A 142 -12.75 9.07 4.76
N ALA A 143 -13.22 8.20 3.87
CA ALA A 143 -14.41 8.47 3.10
C ALA A 143 -15.39 7.30 3.15
N PHE A 144 -16.67 7.67 3.10
CA PHE A 144 -17.79 6.76 3.18
C PHE A 144 -18.96 7.32 2.38
N ASN A 145 -19.85 6.42 1.98
CA ASN A 145 -21.09 6.80 1.31
C ASN A 145 -22.27 6.54 2.22
N ILE A 146 -23.21 7.48 2.26
CA ILE A 146 -24.52 7.31 2.91
C ILE A 146 -25.54 7.19 1.79
N ALA A 147 -26.24 6.07 1.73
CA ALA A 147 -27.33 5.88 0.79
C ALA A 147 -28.50 5.18 1.51
N ASN A 148 -29.71 5.63 1.20
CA ASN A 148 -30.94 4.98 1.62
C ASN A 148 -32.03 5.27 0.58
N SER A 149 -32.95 4.32 0.39
CA SER A 149 -33.96 4.38 -0.68
C SER A 149 -35.00 5.49 -0.50
N ALA A 150 -35.18 5.97 0.73
CA ALA A 150 -36.13 7.02 1.06
C ALA A 150 -35.54 8.43 0.96
N ASN A 151 -34.25 8.55 0.60
CA ASN A 151 -33.50 9.80 0.56
C ASN A 151 -33.60 10.64 1.85
N GLU A 152 -33.61 9.96 2.99
CA GLU A 152 -33.72 10.57 4.31
C GLU A 152 -32.35 11.01 4.83
N GLN A 153 -32.35 12.16 5.53
CA GLN A 153 -31.17 12.68 6.20
C GLN A 153 -30.74 11.76 7.35
N GLN A 154 -29.45 11.74 7.61
CA GLN A 154 -28.86 11.03 8.74
C GLN A 154 -28.03 12.00 9.59
N GLU A 155 -28.05 11.79 10.90
CA GLU A 155 -27.09 12.38 11.80
C GLU A 155 -25.81 11.54 11.77
N VAL A 156 -24.68 12.18 11.49
CA VAL A 156 -23.35 11.56 11.51
C VAL A 156 -22.59 12.11 12.72
N ASN A 157 -22.16 11.20 13.59
CA ASN A 157 -21.33 11.50 14.74
C ASN A 157 -19.90 11.05 14.44
N ILE A 158 -18.95 11.98 14.53
CA ILE A 158 -17.54 11.80 14.25
C ILE A 158 -16.75 12.06 15.51
N GLU A 159 -16.15 11.01 16.05
CA GLU A 159 -15.11 11.12 17.05
C GLU A 159 -13.75 11.10 16.34
N VAL A 160 -12.92 12.09 16.61
CA VAL A 160 -11.56 12.16 16.08
C VAL A 160 -10.57 12.16 17.23
N THR A 161 -9.52 11.35 17.13
CA THR A 161 -8.36 11.41 18.01
C THR A 161 -7.12 11.73 17.19
N VAL A 162 -6.44 12.84 17.49
CA VAL A 162 -5.31 13.33 16.69
C VAL A 162 -4.06 13.56 17.54
N GLY A 163 -2.89 13.25 16.98
CA GLY A 163 -1.61 13.40 17.67
C GLY A 163 -1.07 14.84 17.74
N ALA A 164 -1.64 15.76 16.96
CA ALA A 164 -1.29 17.18 16.95
C ALA A 164 -2.52 18.04 16.64
N PRO A 165 -2.55 19.33 17.02
CA PRO A 165 -3.59 20.26 16.57
C PRO A 165 -3.67 20.37 15.04
N GLY A 166 -4.85 20.67 14.52
CA GLY A 166 -5.08 20.76 13.09
C GLY A 166 -6.50 21.15 12.70
N GLN A 167 -6.76 21.12 11.40
CA GLN A 167 -8.08 21.36 10.82
C GLN A 167 -8.79 20.04 10.55
N LEU A 168 -10.00 19.89 11.10
CA LEU A 168 -10.95 18.83 10.76
C LEU A 168 -11.99 19.36 9.80
N SER A 169 -12.29 18.59 8.76
CA SER A 169 -13.39 18.86 7.84
C SER A 169 -14.20 17.61 7.52
N LEU A 170 -15.50 17.78 7.32
CA LEU A 170 -16.40 16.83 6.69
C LEU A 170 -16.88 17.47 5.40
N GLU A 171 -16.47 16.93 4.26
CA GLU A 171 -16.82 17.44 2.93
C GLU A 171 -17.79 16.47 2.25
N ARG A 172 -18.95 16.95 1.81
CA ARG A 172 -19.79 16.22 0.84
C ARG A 172 -19.23 16.45 -0.55
N ARG A 173 -19.02 15.38 -1.32
CA ARG A 173 -18.46 15.46 -2.68
C ARG A 173 -19.37 14.84 -3.73
N SER A 174 -19.32 15.39 -4.94
CA SER A 174 -20.00 14.88 -6.12
C SER A 174 -19.24 15.24 -7.39
N GLY A 175 -19.00 14.26 -8.27
CA GLY A 175 -18.26 14.48 -9.53
C GLY A 175 -16.87 15.10 -9.33
N GLY A 176 -16.18 14.76 -8.23
CA GLY A 176 -14.88 15.33 -7.87
C GLY A 176 -14.92 16.68 -7.16
N ASN A 177 -16.08 17.35 -7.08
CA ASN A 177 -16.23 18.67 -6.47
C ASN A 177 -16.75 18.58 -5.04
N VAL A 178 -16.32 19.51 -4.17
CA VAL A 178 -16.95 19.74 -2.87
C VAL A 178 -18.26 20.49 -3.08
N VAL A 179 -19.36 19.93 -2.59
CA VAL A 179 -20.71 20.52 -2.74
C VAL A 179 -21.29 21.03 -1.42
N ALA A 180 -20.77 20.55 -0.28
CA ALA A 180 -21.08 21.07 1.05
C ALA A 180 -19.95 20.73 2.02
N THR A 181 -19.82 21.50 3.09
CA THR A 181 -18.84 21.24 4.16
C THR A 181 -19.53 21.32 5.53
N PRO A 182 -20.25 20.27 5.96
CA PRO A 182 -21.02 20.31 7.20
C PRO A 182 -20.18 20.51 8.47
N ILE A 183 -18.90 20.12 8.46
CA ILE A 183 -17.94 20.37 9.55
C ILE A 183 -16.71 21.01 8.95
N ASP A 184 -16.27 22.11 9.53
CA ASP A 184 -15.00 22.77 9.23
C ASP A 184 -14.52 23.49 10.49
N THR A 185 -13.68 22.83 11.28
CA THR A 185 -13.25 23.35 12.58
C THR A 185 -11.82 22.96 12.91
N THR A 186 -11.14 23.84 13.64
CA THR A 186 -9.88 23.50 14.28
C THR A 186 -10.15 22.56 15.46
N VAL A 187 -9.27 21.58 15.64
CA VAL A 187 -9.31 20.60 16.74
C VAL A 187 -7.97 20.60 17.48
N PRO A 188 -7.96 20.53 18.82
CA PRO A 188 -6.74 20.35 19.60
C PRO A 188 -6.22 18.92 19.45
N SER A 189 -4.96 18.68 19.87
CA SER A 189 -4.46 17.31 20.07
C SER A 189 -5.30 16.55 21.10
N GLY A 190 -5.47 15.25 20.89
CA GLY A 190 -6.33 14.39 21.71
C GLY A 190 -7.66 14.11 21.02
N SER A 191 -8.68 13.76 21.82
CA SER A 191 -9.98 13.33 21.33
C SER A 191 -11.00 14.47 21.32
N SER A 192 -11.79 14.57 20.26
CA SER A 192 -12.92 15.49 20.14
C SER A 192 -14.07 14.85 19.37
N GLN A 193 -15.29 15.30 19.62
CA GLN A 193 -16.50 14.77 19.01
C GLN A 193 -17.24 15.87 18.26
N HIS A 194 -17.73 15.55 17.07
CA HIS A 194 -18.43 16.46 16.16
C HIS A 194 -19.64 15.77 15.56
N THR A 195 -20.71 16.52 15.32
CA THR A 195 -21.95 15.97 14.77
C THR A 195 -22.44 16.84 13.63
N ALA A 196 -22.98 16.23 12.59
CA ALA A 196 -23.64 16.91 11.49
C ALA A 196 -24.85 16.13 10.99
N VAL A 197 -25.93 16.85 10.63
CA VAL A 197 -27.03 16.27 9.86
C VAL A 197 -26.73 16.42 8.38
N VAL A 198 -26.80 15.31 7.65
CA VAL A 198 -26.35 15.25 6.26
C VAL A 198 -27.36 14.51 5.37
N ASP A 199 -27.47 14.96 4.13
CA ASP A 199 -28.20 14.24 3.08
C ASP A 199 -27.44 12.96 2.64
N PRO A 200 -28.10 12.02 1.96
CA PRO A 200 -27.40 10.93 1.28
C PRO A 200 -26.34 11.45 0.28
N GLY A 201 -25.20 10.78 0.21
CA GLY A 201 -24.09 11.13 -0.67
C GLY A 201 -22.75 10.59 -0.19
N PHE A 202 -21.70 10.97 -0.93
CA PHE A 202 -20.31 10.61 -0.62
C PHE A 202 -19.66 11.70 0.24
N TYR A 203 -19.06 11.29 1.34
CA TYR A 203 -18.47 12.17 2.33
C TYR A 203 -17.01 11.82 2.57
N VAL A 204 -16.17 12.85 2.74
CA VAL A 204 -14.77 12.74 3.11
C VAL A 204 -14.57 13.46 4.44
N VAL A 205 -14.20 12.71 5.47
CA VAL A 205 -13.62 13.27 6.69
C VAL A 205 -12.15 13.47 6.43
N ALA A 206 -11.65 14.69 6.59
CA ALA A 206 -10.24 15.00 6.39
C ALA A 206 -9.66 15.74 7.59
N PHE A 207 -8.43 15.36 7.96
CA PHE A 207 -7.65 15.99 9.01
C PHE A 207 -6.32 16.49 8.44
N THR A 208 -6.06 17.79 8.60
CA THR A 208 -4.80 18.43 8.21
C THR A 208 -4.12 18.97 9.46
N PRO A 209 -3.03 18.34 9.95
CA PRO A 209 -2.31 18.84 11.12
C PRO A 209 -1.58 20.14 10.80
N GLU A 210 -1.31 20.94 11.82
CA GLU A 210 -0.50 22.18 11.69
C GLU A 210 1.00 21.88 11.54
N THR A 211 1.44 20.67 11.88
CA THR A 211 2.84 20.22 11.86
C THR A 211 3.22 19.52 10.55
N SER A 212 4.48 19.68 10.13
CA SER A 212 5.08 18.90 9.04
C SER A 212 5.50 17.50 9.48
N GLU A 213 5.60 17.24 10.78
CA GLU A 213 5.89 15.91 11.29
C GLU A 213 4.73 14.97 11.05
N SER A 214 5.04 13.72 10.67
CA SER A 214 4.00 12.72 10.48
C SER A 214 3.35 12.35 11.83
N THR A 215 2.07 12.69 11.97
CA THR A 215 1.27 12.51 13.18
C THR A 215 0.11 11.56 12.92
N SER A 216 -0.35 10.86 13.96
CA SER A 216 -1.48 9.96 13.86
C SER A 216 -2.81 10.72 13.83
N TYR A 217 -3.77 10.14 13.13
CA TYR A 217 -5.18 10.49 13.25
C TYR A 217 -6.01 9.21 13.30
N LEU A 218 -7.10 9.24 14.05
CA LEU A 218 -8.10 8.20 14.15
C LEU A 218 -9.47 8.85 14.03
N VAL A 219 -10.36 8.25 13.24
CA VAL A 219 -11.73 8.68 13.03
C VAL A 219 -12.65 7.50 13.36
N SER A 220 -13.57 7.68 14.28
CA SER A 220 -14.71 6.79 14.49
C SER A 220 -15.96 7.52 14.01
N ALA A 221 -16.71 6.89 13.11
CA ALA A 221 -17.92 7.44 12.53
C ALA A 221 -19.12 6.54 12.82
N LEU A 222 -20.16 7.14 13.39
CA LEU A 222 -21.47 6.52 13.61
C LEU A 222 -22.51 7.31 12.84
N THR A 223 -23.59 6.64 12.46
CA THR A 223 -24.72 7.27 11.77
C THR A 223 -26.04 6.75 12.29
N SER A 224 -27.05 7.62 12.34
CA SER A 224 -28.45 7.27 12.60
C SER A 224 -29.38 8.12 11.75
N TYR A 225 -30.63 7.70 11.56
CA TYR A 225 -31.63 8.65 11.07
C TYR A 225 -31.84 9.75 12.12
N VAL A 226 -32.24 10.95 11.68
CA VAL A 226 -32.35 12.13 12.56
C VAL A 226 -33.32 11.91 13.72
N ASP A 227 -34.39 11.15 13.48
CA ASP A 227 -35.50 10.97 14.42
C ASP A 227 -35.64 9.53 14.95
N ARG A 228 -34.77 8.60 14.52
CA ARG A 228 -34.86 7.19 14.88
C ARG A 228 -33.55 6.43 14.68
N SER A 229 -33.44 5.27 15.33
CA SER A 229 -32.34 4.35 15.07
C SER A 229 -32.39 3.82 13.63
N GLY A 230 -31.22 3.43 13.10
CA GLY A 230 -31.07 2.96 11.73
C GLY A 230 -29.98 3.74 11.02
N GLY A 231 -30.15 3.98 9.71
CA GLY A 231 -29.10 4.54 8.88
C GLY A 231 -28.01 3.53 8.55
N GLY A 232 -26.93 4.01 7.96
CA GLY A 232 -25.77 3.18 7.69
C GLY A 232 -24.91 3.71 6.56
N PHE A 233 -23.66 3.28 6.60
CA PHE A 233 -22.71 3.49 5.53
C PHE A 233 -22.89 2.43 4.45
N GLN A 234 -22.52 2.75 3.21
CA GLN A 234 -22.65 1.83 2.09
C GLN A 234 -21.46 1.86 1.15
N GLY A 235 -21.34 0.80 0.36
CA GLY A 235 -20.50 0.78 -0.85
C GLY A 235 -19.04 0.42 -0.61
N GLY A 236 -18.52 0.61 0.61
CA GLY A 236 -17.14 0.34 0.93
C GLY A 236 -16.58 1.28 1.98
N VAL A 237 -15.27 1.19 2.18
CA VAL A 237 -14.49 2.09 3.03
C VAL A 237 -13.29 2.60 2.26
N VAL A 238 -12.96 3.88 2.45
CA VAL A 238 -11.78 4.50 1.87
C VAL A 238 -10.99 5.18 2.99
N VAL A 239 -9.68 4.98 3.03
CA VAL A 239 -8.76 5.62 3.97
C VAL A 239 -7.49 6.03 3.26
N GLY A 240 -6.85 7.10 3.67
CA GLY A 240 -5.56 7.47 3.11
C GLY A 240 -4.92 8.64 3.83
N GLY A 241 -3.71 8.98 3.43
CA GLY A 241 -2.94 10.00 4.10
C GLY A 241 -1.47 9.90 3.73
N PHE A 242 -0.62 10.06 4.73
CA PHE A 242 0.83 10.00 4.59
C PHE A 242 1.37 8.61 4.97
N HIS A 243 2.09 7.99 4.06
CA HIS A 243 2.90 6.80 4.31
C HIS A 243 4.24 7.19 4.88
N ASP A 244 4.58 6.62 6.03
CA ASP A 244 5.80 6.86 6.78
C ASP A 244 6.47 5.51 7.05
N PRO A 245 7.34 5.01 6.14
CA PRO A 245 7.95 3.68 6.23
C PRO A 245 8.67 3.44 7.55
N GLU A 246 9.32 4.47 8.11
CA GLU A 246 10.05 4.41 9.38
C GLU A 246 9.16 4.12 10.58
N ARG A 247 7.86 4.35 10.44
CA ARG A 247 6.84 4.10 11.47
C ARG A 247 5.78 3.10 11.00
N ALA A 248 6.03 2.44 9.86
CA ALA A 248 5.20 1.44 9.19
C ALA A 248 5.90 0.06 9.04
N SER A 249 7.03 -0.16 9.73
CA SER A 249 7.87 -1.36 9.79
C SER A 249 7.88 -2.08 11.16
N GLY A 250 7.21 -3.24 11.30
CA GLY A 250 7.26 -4.06 12.52
C GLY A 250 5.90 -4.61 12.97
N SER A 251 5.83 -5.22 14.15
CA SER A 251 4.64 -5.92 14.67
C SER A 251 3.43 -5.01 14.98
N SER A 252 3.60 -3.68 14.92
CA SER A 252 2.58 -2.68 15.25
C SER A 252 2.23 -1.76 14.09
N GLU A 253 2.79 -1.97 12.92
CA GLU A 253 3.07 -0.83 12.03
C GLU A 253 2.24 -0.89 10.75
N SER A 254 1.08 -0.24 10.83
CA SER A 254 0.24 0.09 9.69
C SER A 254 0.33 1.59 9.42
N THR A 255 0.37 1.95 8.14
CA THR A 255 0.31 3.36 7.70
C THR A 255 -1.11 3.89 7.70
N GLY A 256 -2.09 3.01 7.54
CA GLY A 256 -3.50 3.34 7.57
C GLY A 256 -4.36 2.11 7.72
N PHE A 257 -5.49 2.25 8.40
CA PHE A 257 -6.43 1.16 8.61
C PHE A 257 -7.87 1.60 8.42
N ALA A 258 -8.72 0.64 8.07
CA ALA A 258 -10.17 0.79 8.06
C ALA A 258 -10.81 -0.46 8.69
N GLY A 259 -11.51 -0.28 9.80
CA GLY A 259 -12.34 -1.28 10.46
C GLY A 259 -13.80 -1.12 10.04
N PHE A 260 -14.43 -2.22 9.61
CA PHE A 260 -15.80 -2.23 9.10
C PHE A 260 -16.48 -3.56 9.38
N CYS A 261 -17.81 -3.54 9.33
CA CYS A 261 -18.65 -4.72 9.51
C CYS A 261 -19.47 -5.00 8.26
N ILE A 262 -19.39 -6.22 7.74
CA ILE A 262 -20.28 -6.70 6.67
C ILE A 262 -21.41 -7.56 7.25
N ALA A 263 -22.56 -7.55 6.56
CA ALA A 263 -23.78 -8.21 7.00
C ALA A 263 -23.94 -9.65 6.48
N GLU A 264 -23.24 -9.98 5.40
CA GLU A 264 -23.38 -11.24 4.66
C GLU A 264 -22.07 -11.54 3.93
N ASP A 265 -21.85 -12.82 3.63
CA ASP A 265 -20.69 -13.30 2.88
C ASP A 265 -20.61 -12.63 1.51
N ARG A 266 -19.41 -12.21 1.11
CA ARG A 266 -19.22 -11.54 -0.19
C ARG A 266 -17.78 -11.40 -0.62
N ASN A 267 -17.62 -11.14 -1.92
CA ASN A 267 -16.37 -10.66 -2.47
C ASN A 267 -16.24 -9.14 -2.29
N VAL A 268 -15.05 -8.72 -1.89
CA VAL A 268 -14.63 -7.33 -1.87
C VAL A 268 -13.46 -7.13 -2.82
N VAL A 269 -13.38 -5.95 -3.40
CA VAL A 269 -12.18 -5.51 -4.14
C VAL A 269 -11.41 -4.59 -3.21
N VAL A 270 -10.14 -4.87 -3.01
CA VAL A 270 -9.21 -4.00 -2.29
C VAL A 270 -8.21 -3.44 -3.27
N GLU A 271 -8.00 -2.13 -3.24
CA GLU A 271 -7.06 -1.41 -4.08
C GLU A 271 -6.27 -0.43 -3.21
N VAL A 272 -4.94 -0.45 -3.32
CA VAL A 272 -4.07 0.57 -2.74
C VAL A 272 -3.66 1.54 -3.85
N LEU A 273 -3.79 2.83 -3.58
CA LEU A 273 -3.45 3.93 -4.48
C LEU A 273 -2.19 4.63 -3.97
N SER A 274 -1.23 4.90 -4.84
CA SER A 274 0.11 5.35 -4.48
C SER A 274 0.77 6.16 -5.62
N ARG A 275 2.07 6.03 -5.89
CA ARG A 275 2.81 6.85 -6.88
C ARG A 275 2.21 6.87 -8.29
N PRO A 276 1.71 5.78 -8.89
CA PRO A 276 1.03 5.87 -10.18
C PRO A 276 -0.20 6.80 -10.14
N THR A 277 -1.04 6.70 -9.10
CA THR A 277 -2.26 7.51 -8.94
C THR A 277 -1.97 8.95 -8.48
N TYR A 278 -1.06 9.14 -7.52
CA TYR A 278 -0.72 10.43 -6.92
C TYR A 278 0.52 11.09 -7.57
N GLY A 279 1.00 10.53 -8.68
CA GLY A 279 2.23 10.95 -9.35
C GLY A 279 3.45 10.86 -8.43
N SER A 280 4.43 11.74 -8.65
CA SER A 280 5.68 11.77 -7.87
C SER A 280 5.50 11.98 -6.36
N SER A 281 4.31 12.41 -5.92
CA SER A 281 3.99 12.62 -4.51
C SER A 281 3.46 11.37 -3.78
N GLY A 282 3.14 10.30 -4.51
CA GLY A 282 2.73 9.03 -3.91
C GLY A 282 3.90 8.24 -3.33
N SER A 283 3.59 7.33 -2.40
CA SER A 283 4.55 6.38 -1.84
C SER A 283 4.99 5.32 -2.86
N THR A 284 5.84 4.38 -2.46
CA THR A 284 6.20 3.21 -3.28
C THR A 284 6.14 1.93 -2.47
N SER A 285 6.19 0.79 -3.15
CA SER A 285 6.25 -0.55 -2.55
C SER A 285 5.24 -0.70 -1.40
N MET A 286 3.95 -0.56 -1.70
CA MET A 286 2.90 -0.63 -0.70
C MET A 286 2.33 -2.04 -0.60
N ALA A 287 1.94 -2.46 0.61
CA ALA A 287 1.23 -3.71 0.85
C ALA A 287 -0.08 -3.46 1.60
N PHE A 288 -0.97 -4.45 1.60
CA PHE A 288 -2.12 -4.46 2.50
C PHE A 288 -2.41 -5.85 3.06
N SER A 289 -3.12 -5.87 4.19
CA SER A 289 -3.66 -7.08 4.77
C SER A 289 -5.12 -6.88 5.18
N LEU A 290 -5.88 -7.97 5.20
CA LEU A 290 -7.19 -8.05 5.82
C LEU A 290 -7.13 -9.00 7.00
N SER A 291 -7.72 -8.59 8.12
CA SER A 291 -7.79 -9.42 9.32
C SER A 291 -9.20 -9.53 9.87
N ARG A 292 -9.53 -10.70 10.45
CA ARG A 292 -10.78 -11.02 11.12
C ARG A 292 -10.46 -11.56 12.50
N GLY A 293 -11.02 -10.97 13.56
CA GLY A 293 -10.75 -11.42 14.94
C GLY A 293 -9.28 -11.38 15.37
N GLY A 294 -8.44 -10.59 14.69
CA GLY A 294 -6.99 -10.51 14.92
C GLY A 294 -6.15 -11.47 14.08
N GLU A 295 -6.76 -12.38 13.33
CA GLU A 295 -6.09 -13.27 12.38
C GLU A 295 -6.05 -12.63 10.99
N VAL A 296 -4.92 -12.73 10.29
CA VAL A 296 -4.79 -12.26 8.90
C VAL A 296 -5.42 -13.30 7.98
N VAL A 297 -6.46 -12.90 7.25
CA VAL A 297 -7.17 -13.76 6.29
C VAL A 297 -6.69 -13.56 4.86
N TYR A 298 -6.00 -12.45 4.60
CA TYR A 298 -5.36 -12.15 3.33
C TYR A 298 -4.21 -11.17 3.55
N ASP A 299 -3.08 -11.41 2.87
CA ASP A 299 -1.93 -10.52 2.84
C ASP A 299 -1.45 -10.36 1.40
N SER A 300 -1.25 -9.14 0.93
CA SER A 300 -0.78 -8.88 -0.44
C SER A 300 0.71 -9.15 -0.62
N ARG A 301 1.42 -9.55 0.43
CA ARG A 301 2.85 -9.89 0.42
C ARG A 301 3.11 -11.37 0.18
N ASP A 302 2.10 -12.21 0.33
CA ASP A 302 2.13 -13.66 0.16
C ASP A 302 1.63 -14.07 -1.24
#